data_AF-A0A946MWI2-F1
#
_entry.id   AF-A0A946MWI2-F1
#
_cell.length_a   1.000
_cell.length_b   1.000
_cell.length_c   1.000
_cell.angle_alpha   90.00
_cell.angle_beta   90.00
_cell.angle_gamma   90.00
#
_symmetry.space_group_name_H-M   'P 1'
#
loop_
_entity.id
_entity.type
_entity.pdbx_description
1 polymer ?
#
loop_
_entity_poly.entity_id
_entity_poly.type
_entity_poly.pdbx_seq_one_letter_code
_entity_poly.pdbx_strand_id
1 'polypeptide(L)' 'MSIVFGIFGMLIGVFIIKYRERIGDSVGEAYWMRHIGGIYNFLILLGVAIFFWSIATMTGTEQIFFAPLFWIFGGALGS' A
#
# COMPACT_ATOMS: atom_id res chain seq x y z
N MET A 1 -11.95 11.58 -13.60
CA MET A 1 -12.38 10.80 -12.42
C MET A 1 -11.20 10.22 -11.63
N SER A 2 -10.06 9.91 -12.25
CA SER A 2 -8.83 9.40 -11.60
C SER A 2 -8.24 10.30 -10.51
N ILE A 3 -8.25 11.62 -10.70
CA ILE A 3 -7.67 12.58 -9.72
C ILE A 3 -8.40 12.55 -8.38
N VAL A 4 -9.73 12.55 -8.38
CA VAL A 4 -10.53 12.54 -7.15
C VAL A 4 -10.29 11.25 -6.37
N PHE A 5 -10.29 10.10 -7.04
CA PHE A 5 -9.99 8.81 -6.42
C PHE A 5 -8.55 8.75 -5.87
N GLY A 6 -7.58 9.31 -6.59
CA GLY A 6 -6.20 9.40 -6.10
C GLY A 6 -6.08 10.28 -4.85
N ILE A 7 -6.77 11.41 -4.79
CA ILE A 7 -6.78 12.24 -3.58
C ILE A 7 -7.39 11.50 -2.39
N PHE A 8 -8.52 10.80 -2.59
CA PHE A 8 -9.10 9.96 -1.54
C PHE A 8 -8.15 8.86 -1.09
N GLY A 9 -7.48 8.17 -2.02
CA GLY A 9 -6.49 7.15 -1.70
C GLY A 9 -5.31 7.70 -0.90
N MET A 10 -4.79 8.88 -1.26
CA MET A 10 -3.75 9.55 -0.47
C MET A 10 -4.22 9.85 0.95
N LEU A 11 -5.42 10.39 1.11
CA LEU A 11 -5.98 10.68 2.43
C LEU A 11 -6.17 9.41 3.27
N ILE A 12 -6.63 8.31 2.65
CA ILE A 12 -6.76 7.00 3.30
C ILE A 12 -5.39 6.48 3.73
N GLY A 13 -4.37 6.55 2.87
CA GLY A 13 -3.01 6.13 3.21
C GLY A 13 -2.45 6.89 4.43
N VAL A 14 -2.63 8.21 4.44
CA VAL A 14 -2.25 9.06 5.59
C VAL A 14 -3.06 8.71 6.84
N PHE A 15 -4.37 8.47 6.69
CA PHE A 15 -5.24 8.10 7.80
C PHE A 15 -4.82 6.78 8.44
N ILE A 16 -4.46 5.77 7.63
CA ILE A 16 -3.96 4.48 8.10
C ILE A 16 -2.68 4.67 8.92
N ILE A 17 -1.72 5.48 8.44
CA ILE A 17 -0.46 5.73 9.15
C ILE A 17 -0.71 6.50 10.46
N LYS A 18 -1.62 7.49 10.42
CA LYS A 18 -1.95 8.34 11.57
C LYS A 18 -2.66 7.56 12.67
N TYR A 19 -3.59 6.69 12.32
CA TYR A 19 -4.38 5.89 13.27
C TYR A 19 -3.93 4.43 13.35
N ARG A 20 -2.70 4.14 12.92
CA ARG A 20 -2.15 2.77 12.85
C ARG A 20 -2.28 1.99 14.16
N GLU A 21 -2.21 2.67 15.29
CA GLU A 21 -2.31 2.01 16.59
C GLU A 21 -3.73 1.51 16.84
N ARG A 22 -4.72 2.40 16.75
CA ARG A 22 -6.13 2.03 16.90
C ARG A 22 -6.57 0.98 15.89
N ILE A 23 -6.11 1.10 14.64
CA ILE A 23 -6.42 0.14 13.58
C ILE A 23 -5.74 -1.21 13.90
N GLY A 24 -4.47 -1.20 14.28
CA GLY A 24 -3.73 -2.41 14.63
C GLY A 24 -4.32 -3.14 15.83
N ASP A 25 -4.72 -2.40 16.86
CA ASP A 25 -5.37 -2.94 18.05
C ASP A 25 -6.75 -3.54 17.74
N SER A 26 -7.45 -2.98 16.74
CA SER A 26 -8.78 -3.46 16.31
C SER A 26 -8.71 -4.67 15.39
N VAL A 27 -7.71 -4.73 14.50
CA VAL A 27 -7.51 -5.82 13.54
C VAL A 27 -6.83 -7.03 14.20
N GLY A 28 -5.96 -6.77 15.18
CA GLY A 28 -5.13 -7.78 15.80
C GLY A 28 -3.90 -8.12 14.95
N GLU A 29 -2.98 -8.89 15.54
CA GLU A 29 -1.71 -9.25 14.91
C GLU A 29 -1.75 -10.71 14.42
N ALA A 30 -1.60 -10.91 13.10
CA ALA A 30 -1.42 -12.24 12.53
C ALA A 30 0.03 -12.73 12.70
N TYR A 31 0.23 -14.05 12.78
CA TYR A 31 1.55 -14.66 12.98
C TYR A 31 2.62 -14.20 11.96
N TRP A 32 2.23 -14.09 10.69
CA TRP A 32 3.15 -13.66 9.62
C TRP A 32 3.53 -12.17 9.73
N MET A 33 2.66 -11.32 10.29
CA MET A 33 2.95 -9.88 10.44
C MET A 33 4.15 -9.64 11.34
N ARG A 34 4.40 -10.53 12.32
CA ARG A 34 5.59 -10.48 13.17
C ARG A 34 6.91 -10.55 12.39
N HIS A 35 6.92 -11.23 11.25
CA HIS A 35 8.11 -11.34 10.40
C HIS A 35 8.46 -10.03 9.70
N ILE A 36 7.49 -9.12 9.58
CA ILE A 36 7.64 -7.81 8.91
C ILE A 36 7.69 -6.68 9.96
N GLY A 37 7.97 -7.00 11.23
CA GLY A 37 8.03 -6.01 12.32
C GLY A 37 6.69 -5.73 13.02
N GLY A 38 5.72 -6.63 12.86
CA GLY A 38 4.42 -6.59 13.55
C GLY A 38 3.35 -5.77 12.81
N ILE A 39 2.14 -5.76 13.39
CA ILE A 39 0.96 -5.11 12.80
C ILE A 39 1.15 -3.61 12.54
N TYR A 40 1.83 -2.90 13.44
CA TYR A 40 2.06 -1.45 13.29
C TYR A 40 2.94 -1.14 12.09
N ASN A 41 4.02 -1.89 11.90
CA ASN A 41 4.91 -1.69 10.76
C ASN A 41 4.23 -2.09 9.45
N PHE A 42 3.44 -3.16 9.47
CA PHE A 42 2.61 -3.55 8.34
C PHE A 42 1.63 -2.43 7.93
N LEU A 43 0.94 -1.79 8.88
CA LEU A 43 0.01 -0.70 8.59
C LEU A 43 0.73 0.54 8.03
N ILE A 44 1.96 0.82 8.48
CA ILE A 44 2.79 1.88 7.89
C ILE A 44 3.10 1.55 6.43
N LEU A 45 3.60 0.35 6.15
CA LEU A 45 3.92 -0.10 4.79
C LEU A 45 2.68 -0.04 3.88
N LEU A 46 1.54 -0.50 4.38
CA LEU A 46 0.27 -0.46 3.66
C LEU A 46 -0.17 0.98 3.33
N GLY A 47 -0.13 1.87 4.32
CA GLY A 47 -0.51 3.27 4.11
C GLY A 47 0.41 3.99 3.12
N VAL A 48 1.72 3.74 3.20
CA VAL A 48 2.72 4.26 2.25
C VAL A 48 2.47 3.71 0.83
N ALA A 49 2.21 2.40 0.70
CA ALA A 49 1.93 1.78 -0.59
C ALA A 49 0.67 2.37 -1.25
N ILE A 50 -0.42 2.54 -0.47
CA ILE A 50 -1.67 3.15 -0.95
C ILE A 50 -1.43 4.61 -1.37
N PHE A 51 -0.65 5.37 -0.59
CA PHE A 51 -0.33 6.75 -0.90
C PHE A 51 0.43 6.88 -2.23
N PHE A 52 1.50 6.12 -2.42
CA PHE A 52 2.28 6.16 -3.66
C PHE A 52 1.54 5.57 -4.86
N TRP A 53 0.74 4.51 -4.67
CA TRP A 53 -0.16 4.02 -5.72
C TRP A 53 -1.12 5.13 -6.14
N SER A 54 -1.72 5.84 -5.20
CA SER A 54 -2.64 6.93 -5.51
C SER A 54 -1.98 8.03 -6.35
N ILE A 55 -0.73 8.37 -6.06
CA ILE A 55 0.06 9.29 -6.90
C ILE A 55 0.27 8.68 -8.28
N ALA A 56 0.74 7.43 -8.35
CA ALA A 56 1.01 6.75 -9.62
C ALA A 56 -0.23 6.68 -10.52
N THR A 57 -1.42 6.50 -9.93
CA THR A 57 -2.70 6.49 -10.66
C THR A 57 -3.15 7.86 -11.13
N MET A 58 -2.74 8.92 -10.45
CA MET A 58 -2.98 10.29 -10.91
C MET A 58 -2.01 10.68 -12.04
N THR A 59 -0.77 10.19 -12.00
CA THR A 59 0.28 10.52 -12.97
C THR A 59 0.36 9.54 -14.15
N GLY A 60 -0.41 8.44 -14.13
CA GLY A 60 -0.38 7.40 -15.17
C GLY A 60 0.92 6.59 -15.17
N THR A 61 1.59 6.50 -14.03
CA THR A 61 2.90 5.83 -13.87
C THR A 61 2.79 4.54 -13.07
N GLU A 62 1.62 3.89 -13.05
CA GLU A 62 1.39 2.65 -12.29
C GLU A 62 2.31 1.52 -12.76
N GLN A 63 2.58 1.44 -14.07
CA GLN A 63 3.46 0.42 -14.64
C GLN A 63 4.89 0.52 -14.10
N ILE A 64 5.37 1.75 -13.85
CA ILE A 64 6.71 1.99 -13.30
C ILE A 64 6.71 1.72 -11.79
N PHE A 65 5.68 2.18 -11.07
CA PHE A 65 5.54 1.95 -9.63
C PHE A 65 5.49 0.46 -9.28
N PHE A 66 4.76 -0.33 -10.08
CA PHE A 66 4.67 -1.78 -9.93
C PHE A 66 5.73 -2.56 -10.71
N ALA A 67 6.66 -1.90 -11.42
CA ALA A 67 7.68 -2.58 -12.22
C ALA A 67 8.49 -3.63 -11.43
N PRO A 68 8.96 -3.37 -10.19
CA PRO A 68 9.66 -4.39 -9.41
C PRO A 68 8.76 -5.60 -9.09
N LEU A 69 7.48 -5.36 -8.85
CA LEU A 69 6.49 -6.41 -8.62
C LEU A 69 6.26 -7.22 -9.90
N PHE A 70 6.14 -6.56 -11.05
CA PHE A 70 6.04 -7.23 -12.35
C PHE A 70 7.33 -7.96 -12.76
N TRP A 71 8.50 -7.55 -12.30
CA TRP A 71 9.72 -8.33 -12.52
C TRP A 71 9.76 -9.61 -11.69
N ILE A 72 9.30 -9.53 -10.44
CA ILE A 72 9.28 -10.70 -9.54
C ILE A 72 8.15 -11.67 -9.94
N PHE A 73 6.98 -11.17 -10.33
CA PHE A 73 5.78 -11.99 -10.59
C PHE A 73 5.38 -12.10 -12.07
N GLY A 74 5.68 -11.08 -12.88
CA GLY A 74 5.34 -11.02 -14.31
C GLY A 74 6.29 -11.78 -15.22
N GLY A 75 7.44 -12.25 -14.72
CA GLY A 75 8.25 -13.27 -15.40
C GLY A 75 7.53 -14.63 -15.53
N ALA A 76 6.45 -14.87 -14.78
CA ALA A 76 5.65 -16.10 -14.85
C ALA A 76 4.42 -16.03 -15.77
N LEU A 77 4.05 -14.83 -16.27
CA LEU A 77 2.92 -14.62 -17.20
C LEU A 77 3.38 -14.21 -18.61
N GLY A 78 4.67 -14.40 -18.90
CA GLY A 78 5.26 -14.20 -20.23
C GLY A 78 5.19 -15.46 -21.09
N SER A 79 4.00 -15.79 -21.59
CA SER A 79 3.77 -16.54 -22.83
C SER A 79 2.54 -16.01 -23.53
#